data_AF-A0A1T4JGZ8-F1
#
_entry.id   AF-A0A1T4JGZ8-F1
#
_cell.length_a   1.000
_cell.length_b   1.000
_cell.length_c   1.000
_cell.angle_alpha   90.00
_cell.angle_beta   90.00
_cell.angle_gamma   90.00
#
_symmetry.space_group_name_H-M   'P 1'
#
loop_
_entity.id
_entity.type
_entity.pdbx_description
1 polymer ?
#
loop_
_entity_poly.entity_id
_entity_poly.type
_entity_poly.pdbx_seq_one_letter_code
_entity_poly.pdbx_strand_id
1 'polypeptide(L)'
;RTCFTNRQIIELERRFMYQKYLSPSDRDDIAMALGLPGAQIITWFQNRRAKMRRDVEELKSDVKASSILSSEEVSKLCEDLEI
;
A
#
# COMPACT_ATOMS: atom_id res chain seq x y z
N ARG A 1 -14.09 -13.37 6.05
CA ARG A 1 -13.62 -12.17 5.33
C ARG A 1 -14.32 -10.96 5.93
N THR A 2 -13.59 -9.94 6.35
CA THR A 2 -14.19 -8.70 6.88
C THR A 2 -14.52 -7.75 5.72
N CYS A 3 -15.68 -7.10 5.77
CA CYS A 3 -16.05 -6.04 4.83
C CYS A 3 -15.83 -4.68 5.53
N PHE A 4 -14.95 -3.85 4.97
CA PHE A 4 -14.77 -2.48 5.42
C PHE A 4 -15.82 -1.58 4.76
N THR A 5 -16.26 -0.56 5.48
CA THR A 5 -17.10 0.50 4.92
C THR A 5 -16.29 1.39 3.96
N ASN A 6 -16.96 2.08 3.04
CA ASN A 6 -16.29 3.03 2.14
C ASN A 6 -15.49 4.09 2.90
N ARG A 7 -16.02 4.60 4.02
CA ARG A 7 -15.32 5.56 4.88
C ARG A 7 -14.03 4.98 5.45
N GLN A 8 -14.06 3.73 5.93
CA GLN A 8 -12.86 3.06 6.45
C GLN A 8 -11.82 2.86 5.34
N ILE A 9 -12.24 2.46 4.13
CA ILE A 9 -11.34 2.27 2.99
C ILE A 9 -10.66 3.59 2.62
N ILE A 10 -11.42 4.67 2.50
CA ILE A 10 -10.89 6.00 2.14
C ILE A 10 -9.83 6.45 3.16
N GLU A 11 -10.11 6.30 4.45
CA GLU A 11 -9.18 6.69 5.51
C GLU A 11 -7.91 5.81 5.52
N LEU A 12 -8.07 4.49 5.31
CA LEU A 12 -6.94 3.56 5.20
C LEU A 12 -6.06 3.88 3.99
N GLU A 13 -6.65 4.14 2.82
CA GLU A 13 -5.92 4.58 1.62
C GLU A 13 -5.21 5.92 1.86
N ARG A 14 -5.91 6.90 2.45
CA ARG A 14 -5.32 8.20 2.80
C ARG A 14 -4.08 8.02 3.66
N ARG A 15 -4.16 7.24 4.74
CA ARG A 15 -3.00 6.93 5.61
C ARG A 15 -1.90 6.20 4.85
N PHE A 16 -2.25 5.23 4.03
CA PHE A 16 -1.31 4.47 3.21
C PHE A 16 -0.55 5.35 2.21
N MET A 17 -1.16 6.42 1.69
CA MET A 17 -0.46 7.36 0.81
C MET A 17 0.72 8.04 1.51
N TYR A 18 0.57 8.41 2.78
CA TYR A 18 1.61 9.03 3.58
C TYR A 18 2.63 8.03 4.15
N GLN A 19 2.17 6.82 4.50
CA GLN A 19 2.99 5.85 5.23
C GLN A 19 2.66 4.42 4.81
N LYS A 20 3.63 3.70 4.19
CA LYS A 20 3.43 2.33 3.69
C LYS A 20 3.53 1.26 4.78
N TYR A 21 4.18 1.58 5.90
CA TYR A 21 4.43 0.70 7.04
C TYR A 21 4.06 1.39 8.33
N LEU A 22 3.18 0.78 9.12
CA LEU A 22 2.73 1.36 10.39
C LEU A 22 3.69 1.03 11.52
N SER A 23 3.93 2.01 12.39
CA SER A 23 4.46 1.74 13.73
C SER A 23 3.36 1.16 14.64
N PRO A 24 3.70 0.54 15.78
CA PRO A 24 2.71 0.07 16.73
C PRO A 24 1.74 1.17 17.22
N SER A 25 2.24 2.39 17.45
CA SER A 25 1.41 3.54 17.85
C SER A 25 0.45 3.97 16.75
N ASP A 26 0.92 4.09 15.50
CA ASP A 26 0.06 4.48 14.38
C ASP A 26 -1.05 3.46 14.14
N ARG A 27 -0.74 2.17 14.32
CA ARG A 27 -1.73 1.09 14.24
C ARG A 27 -2.83 1.30 15.28
N ASP A 28 -2.45 1.59 16.51
CA ASP A 28 -3.41 1.72 17.61
C ASP A 28 -4.27 2.98 17.45
N ASP A 29 -3.69 4.08 16.96
CA ASP A 29 -4.42 5.31 16.62
C ASP A 29 -5.45 5.08 15.50
N ILE A 30 -5.06 4.41 14.43
CA ILE A 30 -5.95 4.11 13.29
C ILE A 30 -7.04 3.12 13.72
N ALA A 31 -6.69 2.11 14.52
CA ALA A 31 -7.63 1.13 15.07
C ALA A 31 -8.72 1.81 15.88
N MET A 32 -8.34 2.75 16.76
CA MET A 32 -9.28 3.53 17.56
C MET A 32 -10.14 4.45 16.69
N ALA A 33 -9.55 5.16 15.74
CA ALA A 33 -10.26 6.11 14.87
C ALA A 33 -11.29 5.43 13.95
N LEU A 34 -11.01 4.19 13.51
CA LEU A 34 -11.87 3.44 12.58
C LEU A 34 -12.76 2.41 13.26
N GLY A 35 -12.61 2.19 14.57
CA GLY A 35 -13.31 1.16 15.32
C GLY A 35 -12.98 -0.25 14.82
N LEU A 36 -11.73 -0.48 14.42
CA LEU A 36 -11.27 -1.75 13.85
C LEU A 36 -10.20 -2.39 14.73
N PRO A 37 -10.15 -3.73 14.85
CA PRO A 37 -9.04 -4.41 15.52
C PRO A 37 -7.71 -4.11 14.82
N GLY A 38 -6.65 -3.88 15.59
CA GLY A 38 -5.30 -3.64 15.05
C GLY A 38 -4.81 -4.74 14.10
N ALA A 39 -5.22 -5.99 14.32
CA ALA A 39 -4.95 -7.10 13.41
C ALA A 39 -5.54 -6.87 12.00
N GLN A 40 -6.75 -6.31 11.90
CA GLN A 40 -7.38 -6.00 10.61
C GLN A 40 -6.66 -4.86 9.90
N ILE A 41 -6.17 -3.87 10.64
CA ILE A 41 -5.32 -2.80 10.10
C ILE A 41 -4.04 -3.40 9.52
N ILE A 42 -3.35 -4.26 10.27
CA ILE A 42 -2.13 -4.94 9.81
C ILE A 42 -2.39 -5.73 8.52
N THR A 43 -3.43 -6.57 8.51
CA THR A 43 -3.79 -7.37 7.34
C THR A 43 -4.15 -6.49 6.14
N TRP A 44 -4.87 -5.39 6.35
CA TRP A 44 -5.19 -4.46 5.27
C TRP A 44 -3.91 -3.82 4.70
N PHE A 45 -3.00 -3.33 5.54
CA PHE A 45 -1.73 -2.73 5.09
C PHE A 45 -0.84 -3.74 4.36
N GLN A 46 -0.78 -4.99 4.83
CA GLN A 46 -0.08 -6.07 4.13
C GLN A 46 -0.66 -6.33 2.74
N ASN A 47 -1.99 -6.49 2.65
CA ASN A 47 -2.68 -6.69 1.38
C ASN A 47 -2.51 -5.49 0.44
N ARG A 48 -2.51 -4.28 0.99
CA ARG A 48 -2.37 -3.05 0.22
C ARG A 48 -0.96 -2.91 -0.38
N ARG A 49 0.09 -3.27 0.37
CA ARG A 49 1.46 -3.36 -0.16
C ARG A 49 1.58 -4.45 -1.22
N ALA A 50 0.97 -5.62 -1.01
CA ALA A 50 0.95 -6.69 -2.00
C ALA A 50 0.22 -6.28 -3.29
N LYS A 51 -0.87 -5.51 -3.19
CA LYS A 51 -1.51 -4.89 -4.35
C LYS A 51 -0.58 -3.89 -5.04
N MET A 52 0.03 -2.97 -4.28
CA MET A 52 0.95 -1.97 -4.81
C MET A 52 2.10 -2.61 -5.61
N ARG A 53 2.74 -3.67 -5.08
CA ARG A 53 3.79 -4.39 -5.79
C ARG A 53 3.30 -5.00 -7.10
N ARG A 54 2.10 -5.59 -7.11
CA ARG A 54 1.49 -6.12 -8.33
C ARG A 54 1.19 -5.03 -9.36
N ASP A 55 0.59 -3.93 -8.92
CA ASP A 55 0.28 -2.79 -9.79
C ASP A 55 1.56 -2.19 -10.41
N VAL A 56 2.64 -2.12 -9.62
CA VAL A 56 3.94 -1.68 -10.11
C VAL A 56 4.49 -2.66 -11.13
N GLU A 57 4.49 -3.97 -10.86
CA GLU A 57 5.00 -4.99 -11.79
C GLU A 57 4.22 -5.03 -13.11
N GLU A 58 2.89 -4.89 -13.06
CA GLU A 58 2.03 -4.75 -14.23
C GLU A 58 2.42 -3.51 -15.06
N LEU A 59 2.61 -2.36 -14.40
CA LEU A 59 3.10 -1.16 -15.05
C LEU A 59 4.50 -1.36 -15.67
N LYS A 60 5.40 -2.12 -15.02
CA LYS A 60 6.71 -2.46 -15.60
C LYS A 60 6.54 -3.26 -16.89
N SER A 61 5.63 -4.24 -16.90
CA SER A 61 5.38 -5.05 -18.09
C SER A 61 4.80 -4.22 -19.25
N ASP A 62 3.90 -3.27 -18.95
CA ASP A 62 3.30 -2.39 -19.95
C ASP A 62 4.31 -1.38 -20.49
N VAL A 63 5.13 -0.77 -19.63
CA VAL A 63 6.18 0.17 -20.05
C VAL A 63 7.27 -0.53 -20.85
N LYS A 64 7.63 -1.76 -20.48
CA LYS A 64 8.56 -2.60 -21.25
C LYS A 64 7.97 -2.98 -22.61
N ALA A 65 6.67 -3.27 -22.68
CA ALA A 65 5.96 -3.49 -23.94
C ALA A 65 5.88 -2.21 -24.80
N SER A 66 5.84 -1.03 -24.17
CA SER A 66 5.70 0.26 -24.85
C SER A 66 7.02 1.00 -25.16
N SER A 67 8.18 0.55 -24.65
CA SER A 67 9.50 1.17 -24.85
C SER A 67 9.57 2.67 -24.48
N ILE A 68 9.08 3.08 -23.30
CA ILE A 68 9.05 4.50 -22.89
C ILE A 68 10.05 4.85 -21.74
N LEU A 69 10.54 3.89 -20.94
CA LEU A 69 11.51 4.18 -19.85
C LEU A 69 12.57 3.09 -19.73
N SER A 70 13.76 3.46 -19.25
CA SER A 70 14.87 2.51 -19.08
C SER A 70 14.62 1.59 -17.88
N SER A 71 15.07 0.34 -17.96
CA SER A 71 14.90 -0.66 -16.89
C SER A 71 15.52 -0.23 -15.56
N GLU A 72 16.48 0.70 -15.57
CA GLU A 72 17.19 1.21 -14.39
C GLU A 72 16.35 2.22 -13.60
N GLU A 73 15.58 3.07 -14.29
CA GLU A 73 14.68 4.04 -13.66
C GLU A 73 13.55 3.33 -12.90
N VAL A 74 13.10 2.20 -13.45
CA VAL A 74 12.04 1.38 -12.87
C VAL A 74 12.52 0.59 -11.64
N SER A 75 13.79 0.14 -11.63
CA SER A 75 14.37 -0.55 -10.46
C SER A 75 14.49 0.40 -9.27
N LYS A 76 14.99 1.62 -9.54
CA LYS A 76 15.23 2.63 -8.51
C LYS A 76 13.94 3.07 -7.80
N LEU A 77 12.85 3.25 -8.56
CA LEU A 77 11.53 3.60 -8.00
C LEU A 77 10.95 2.50 -7.09
N CYS A 78 11.35 1.25 -7.33
CA CYS A 78 10.90 0.09 -6.56
C CYS A 78 11.72 -0.06 -5.27
N GLU A 79 13.03 0.22 -5.32
CA GLU A 79 13.93 0.20 -4.17
C GLU A 79 13.62 1.32 -3.17
N ASP A 80 13.25 2.52 -3.64
CA ASP A 80 12.84 3.65 -2.79
C ASP A 80 11.55 3.38 -1.97
N LEU A 81 10.84 2.27 -2.23
CA LEU A 81 9.64 1.84 -1.51
C LEU A 81 9.90 0.72 -0.46
N GLU A 82 11.15 0.24 -0.33
CA GLU A 82 11.57 -0.85 0.57
C GLU A 82 12.52 -0.38 1.69
N ILE A 83 12.12 0.60 2.50
CA ILE A 83 12.76 0.90 3.80
C ILE A 83 11.92 0.34 4.94
#